data_AF-A0A2I8F302-F1
#
_entry.id   AF-A0A2I8F302-F1
#
_cell.length_a   1.000
_cell.length_b   1.000
_cell.length_c   1.000
_cell.angle_alpha   90.00
_cell.angle_beta   90.00
_cell.angle_gamma   90.00
#
_symmetry.space_group_name_H-M   'P 1'
#
loop_
_entity.id
_entity.type
_entity.pdbx_description
1 polymer ?
#
loop_
_entity_poly.entity_id
_entity_poly.type
_entity_poly.pdbx_seq_one_letter_code
_entity_poly.pdbx_strand_id
1 'polypeptide(L)'
;MSDDKTEQPTEKRLRKAREDGEVAKSTDLVDGALLAVGVGMLMATGDKMVDGLRSCISIALKFVAGPHDMTTLLLAVNQIGSRMAGALLPMIGAAILAAVAALAGQTGIVISMKAVSLKFENISPMAGIKRIFSLKSLLELAKMAIKGIVLAIVMWKTITGLLPLVTGSLFQSLPELSKLASFVVIRLIAVAAALYVVFGGVDFKLQKFLFIRGKKMSKDEIKREFKQDEGDPIIKGERRRLARELATSAPRKIATASMVVVNPTHYAVAVRYAPDEYPLPVVIAKGMDDAALQMRRDAQFAGVPIVGHPPVARALYKVELDEPIPDELFEAVAAILRWIDSLALSREPDAAPPLSG
;
A
#
# COMPACT_ATOMS: atom_id res chain seq x y z
N MET A 1 31.61 5.71 0.84
CA MET A 1 30.99 4.36 0.68
C MET A 1 29.81 4.43 -0.28
N SER A 2 30.03 4.83 -1.54
CA SER A 2 28.94 5.10 -2.50
C SER A 2 29.27 4.79 -3.96
N ASP A 3 30.38 4.08 -4.24
CA ASP A 3 30.76 3.74 -5.61
C ASP A 3 30.07 2.49 -6.16
N ASP A 4 29.38 1.72 -5.31
CA ASP A 4 28.74 0.45 -5.73
C ASP A 4 27.29 0.61 -6.23
N LYS A 5 26.71 1.82 -6.14
CA LYS A 5 25.30 2.10 -6.49
C LYS A 5 25.20 2.78 -7.84
N THR A 6 25.40 2.01 -8.90
CA THR A 6 25.37 2.51 -10.29
C THR A 6 23.98 2.44 -10.93
N GLU A 7 23.18 1.45 -10.54
CA GLU A 7 21.93 1.09 -11.22
C GLU A 7 20.76 2.00 -10.83
N GLN A 8 19.81 2.17 -11.76
CA GLN A 8 18.60 2.94 -11.52
C GLN A 8 17.69 2.24 -10.49
N PRO A 9 16.96 2.99 -9.65
CA PRO A 9 15.97 2.41 -8.74
C PRO A 9 14.87 1.67 -9.50
N THR A 10 14.49 0.49 -9.00
CA THR A 10 13.31 -0.25 -9.45
C THR A 10 12.01 0.50 -9.08
N GLU A 11 10.92 0.21 -9.79
CA GLU A 11 9.61 0.80 -9.49
C GLU A 11 9.13 0.48 -8.06
N LYS A 12 9.41 -0.74 -7.59
CA LYS A 12 9.09 -1.17 -6.22
C LYS A 12 9.82 -0.32 -5.17
N ARG A 13 11.10 -0.01 -5.37
CA ARG A 13 11.84 0.89 -4.48
C ARG A 13 11.28 2.31 -4.47
N LEU A 14 10.86 2.84 -5.62
CA LEU A 14 10.21 4.15 -5.72
C LEU A 14 8.83 4.15 -5.05
N ARG A 15 8.05 3.09 -5.22
CA ARG A 15 6.74 2.93 -4.56
C ARG A 15 6.89 2.87 -3.05
N LYS A 16 7.85 2.10 -2.53
CA LYS A 16 8.15 2.02 -1.10
C LYS A 16 8.59 3.36 -0.53
N ALA A 17 9.45 4.10 -1.24
CA ALA A 17 9.84 5.45 -0.83
C ALA A 17 8.61 6.38 -0.72
N ARG A 18 7.67 6.28 -1.67
CA ARG A 18 6.42 7.04 -1.65
C ARG A 18 5.51 6.63 -0.49
N GLU A 19 5.38 5.33 -0.20
CA GLU A 19 4.62 4.82 0.97
C GLU A 19 5.22 5.29 2.30
N ASP A 20 6.54 5.41 2.37
CA ASP A 20 7.25 5.95 3.54
C ASP A 20 7.21 7.49 3.61
N GLY A 21 6.56 8.16 2.64
CA GLY A 21 6.37 9.62 2.58
C GLY A 21 7.55 10.38 1.99
N GLU A 22 8.53 9.69 1.42
CA GLU A 22 9.69 10.30 0.79
C GLU A 22 9.42 10.60 -0.69
N VAL A 23 9.25 11.89 -1.01
CA VAL A 23 8.97 12.38 -2.36
C VAL A 23 9.82 13.61 -2.67
N ALA A 24 10.19 13.78 -3.94
CA ALA A 24 10.86 14.98 -4.42
C ALA A 24 9.85 16.13 -4.54
N LYS A 25 10.09 17.26 -3.86
CA LYS A 25 9.19 18.43 -3.89
C LYS A 25 9.94 19.76 -3.80
N SER A 26 9.81 20.59 -4.83
CA SER A 26 10.29 21.97 -4.80
C SER A 26 9.33 22.88 -4.05
N THR A 27 9.86 23.53 -3.02
CA THR A 27 9.15 24.60 -2.29
C THR A 27 8.99 25.84 -3.17
N ASP A 28 10.01 26.18 -3.94
CA ASP A 28 10.00 27.32 -4.85
C ASP A 28 8.90 27.23 -5.92
N LEU A 29 8.56 26.03 -6.38
CA LEU A 29 7.46 25.85 -7.34
C LEU A 29 6.10 26.16 -6.68
N VAL A 30 5.94 25.84 -5.40
CA VAL A 30 4.74 26.17 -4.63
C VAL A 30 4.68 27.68 -4.40
N ASP A 31 5.80 28.30 -4.02
CA ASP A 31 5.89 29.75 -3.83
C ASP A 31 5.59 30.50 -5.14
N GLY A 32 6.14 30.02 -6.27
CA GLY A 32 5.87 30.57 -7.60
C GLY A 32 4.40 30.45 -8.01
N ALA A 33 3.76 29.31 -7.74
CA ALA A 33 2.34 29.11 -8.01
C ALA A 33 1.46 30.04 -7.15
N LEU A 34 1.78 30.17 -5.85
CA LEU A 34 1.08 31.07 -4.93
C LEU A 34 1.21 32.53 -5.37
N LEU A 35 2.42 32.96 -5.73
CA LEU A 35 2.65 34.32 -6.23
C LEU A 35 1.92 34.56 -7.56
N ALA A 36 1.94 33.60 -8.49
CA ALA A 36 1.25 33.73 -9.78
C ALA A 36 -0.27 33.84 -9.62
N VAL A 37 -0.86 33.01 -8.76
CA VAL A 37 -2.30 33.08 -8.44
C VAL A 37 -2.62 34.36 -7.66
N GLY A 38 -1.76 34.79 -6.74
CA GLY A 38 -1.90 36.05 -6.03
C GLY A 38 -1.93 37.25 -6.98
N VAL A 39 -1.03 37.30 -7.95
CA VAL A 39 -1.02 38.34 -9.01
C VAL A 39 -2.29 38.27 -9.84
N GLY A 40 -2.68 37.08 -10.31
CA GLY A 40 -3.90 36.89 -11.09
C GLY A 40 -5.16 37.36 -10.34
N MET A 41 -5.26 37.04 -9.04
CA MET A 41 -6.35 37.49 -8.18
C MET A 41 -6.31 39.01 -7.97
N LEU A 42 -5.15 39.60 -7.69
CA LEU A 42 -5.03 41.05 -7.57
C LEU A 42 -5.44 41.78 -8.85
N MET A 43 -5.11 41.22 -10.02
CA MET A 43 -5.54 41.78 -11.31
C MET A 43 -7.04 41.62 -11.55
N ALA A 44 -7.64 40.50 -11.14
CA ALA A 44 -9.06 40.21 -11.38
C ALA A 44 -10.01 40.88 -10.36
N THR A 45 -9.56 41.05 -9.11
CA THR A 45 -10.40 41.51 -7.99
C THR A 45 -9.83 42.72 -7.24
N GLY A 46 -8.71 43.30 -7.67
CA GLY A 46 -8.06 44.43 -7.00
C GLY A 46 -8.98 45.64 -6.81
N ASP A 47 -9.71 46.04 -7.86
CA ASP A 47 -10.66 47.16 -7.78
C ASP A 47 -11.76 46.89 -6.76
N LYS A 48 -12.30 45.67 -6.75
CA LYS A 48 -13.32 45.25 -5.76
C LYS A 48 -12.78 45.26 -4.32
N MET A 49 -11.50 44.92 -4.13
CA MET A 49 -10.85 45.02 -2.81
C MET A 49 -10.72 46.48 -2.35
N VAL A 50 -10.31 47.37 -3.24
CA VAL A 50 -10.20 48.81 -2.94
C VAL A 50 -11.58 49.40 -2.62
N ASP A 51 -12.61 49.05 -3.40
CA ASP A 51 -13.98 49.50 -3.13
C ASP A 51 -14.56 48.88 -1.85
N GLY A 52 -14.21 47.63 -1.55
CA GLY A 52 -14.51 46.99 -0.28
C GLY A 52 -13.90 47.73 0.90
N LEU A 53 -12.62 48.09 0.82
CA LEU A 53 -11.92 48.90 1.83
C LEU A 53 -12.56 50.28 2.01
N ARG A 54 -12.85 50.98 0.91
CA ARG A 54 -13.55 52.27 0.93
C ARG A 54 -14.93 52.15 1.58
N SER A 55 -15.67 51.09 1.26
CA SER A 55 -16.97 50.80 1.86
C SER A 55 -16.84 50.56 3.37
N CYS A 56 -15.85 49.79 3.82
CA CYS A 56 -15.63 49.54 5.24
C CYS A 56 -15.33 50.84 6.01
N ILE A 57 -14.44 51.68 5.47
CA ILE A 57 -14.13 53.00 6.06
C ILE A 57 -15.38 53.87 6.09
N SER A 58 -16.16 53.92 5.01
CA SER A 58 -17.39 54.72 4.95
C SER A 58 -18.44 54.24 5.96
N ILE A 59 -18.61 52.93 6.13
CA ILE A 59 -19.52 52.34 7.12
C ILE A 59 -19.07 52.71 8.54
N ALA A 60 -17.77 52.59 8.83
CA ALA A 60 -17.22 52.95 10.14
C ALA A 60 -17.41 54.44 10.45
N LEU A 61 -17.12 55.33 9.49
CA LEU A 61 -17.32 56.78 9.67
C LEU A 61 -18.80 57.15 9.84
N LYS A 62 -19.71 56.52 9.09
CA LYS A 62 -21.16 56.71 9.24
C LYS A 62 -21.67 56.25 10.60
N PHE A 63 -21.12 55.15 11.12
CA PHE A 63 -21.45 54.68 12.46
C PHE A 63 -20.96 55.65 13.53
N VAL A 64 -19.74 56.19 13.40
CA VAL A 64 -19.17 57.19 14.33
C VAL A 64 -19.98 58.50 14.33
N ALA A 65 -20.49 58.93 13.17
CA ALA A 65 -21.31 60.13 13.06
C ALA A 65 -22.80 59.91 13.38
N GLY A 66 -23.22 58.66 13.61
CA GLY A 66 -24.62 58.27 13.75
C GLY A 66 -24.99 57.83 15.17
N PRO A 67 -26.21 57.29 15.35
CA PRO A 67 -26.64 56.71 16.62
C PRO A 67 -25.76 55.54 17.02
N HIS A 68 -25.48 55.41 18.31
CA HIS A 68 -24.65 54.34 18.88
C HIS A 68 -25.49 53.29 19.64
N ASP A 69 -26.55 52.81 19.01
CA ASP A 69 -27.38 51.72 19.54
C ASP A 69 -26.89 50.34 19.07
N MET A 70 -27.32 49.29 19.78
CA MET A 70 -26.88 47.92 19.49
C MET A 70 -27.25 47.47 18.07
N THR A 71 -28.39 47.92 17.54
CA THR A 71 -28.86 47.53 16.21
C THR A 71 -27.97 48.09 15.11
N THR A 72 -27.62 49.38 15.18
CA THR A 72 -26.73 50.02 14.19
C THR A 72 -25.31 49.46 14.26
N LEU A 73 -24.83 49.11 15.46
CA LEU A 73 -23.55 48.43 15.64
C LEU A 73 -23.53 47.06 14.95
N LEU A 74 -24.55 46.22 15.20
CA LEU A 74 -24.64 44.89 14.58
C LEU A 74 -24.74 44.97 13.05
N LEU A 75 -25.49 45.95 12.53
CA LEU A 75 -25.57 46.19 11.09
C LEU A 75 -24.22 46.60 10.50
N ALA A 76 -23.50 47.52 11.15
CA ALA A 76 -22.18 47.97 10.70
C ALA A 76 -21.16 46.82 10.70
N VAL A 77 -21.12 46.03 11.78
CA VAL A 77 -20.23 44.85 11.90
C VAL A 77 -20.57 43.81 10.84
N ASN A 78 -21.85 43.51 10.61
CA ASN A 78 -22.25 42.53 9.59
C ASN A 78 -21.91 43.01 8.16
N GLN A 79 -22.09 44.30 7.86
CA GLN A 79 -21.73 44.87 6.57
C GLN A 79 -20.21 44.85 6.35
N ILE A 80 -19.41 45.24 7.35
CA ILE A 80 -17.95 45.17 7.26
C ILE A 80 -17.49 43.71 7.13
N GLY A 81 -18.02 42.81 7.97
CA GLY A 81 -17.69 41.40 7.98
C GLY A 81 -17.99 40.72 6.65
N SER A 82 -19.18 40.94 6.08
CA SER A 82 -19.56 40.38 4.77
C SER A 82 -18.71 40.94 3.62
N ARG A 83 -18.36 42.23 3.63
CA ARG A 83 -17.46 42.85 2.63
C ARG A 83 -16.04 42.28 2.71
N MET A 84 -15.50 42.14 3.91
CA MET A 84 -14.18 41.54 4.13
C MET A 84 -14.17 40.05 3.76
N ALA A 85 -15.19 39.30 4.16
CA ALA A 85 -15.33 37.89 3.81
C ALA A 85 -15.42 37.70 2.29
N GLY A 86 -16.21 38.52 1.60
CA GLY A 86 -16.33 38.50 0.13
C GLY A 86 -15.02 38.84 -0.60
N ALA A 87 -14.12 39.61 0.01
CA ALA A 87 -12.81 39.93 -0.56
C ALA A 87 -11.74 38.87 -0.23
N LEU A 88 -11.71 38.39 1.01
CA LEU A 88 -10.64 37.51 1.51
C LEU A 88 -10.89 36.03 1.21
N LEU A 89 -12.13 35.53 1.35
CA LEU A 89 -12.43 34.11 1.15
C LEU A 89 -12.08 33.61 -0.24
N PRO A 90 -12.38 34.33 -1.35
CA PRO A 90 -11.96 33.90 -2.67
C PRO A 90 -10.43 33.86 -2.82
N MET A 91 -9.71 34.80 -2.20
CA MET A 91 -8.26 34.87 -2.26
C MET A 91 -7.60 33.73 -1.48
N ILE A 92 -8.11 33.44 -0.28
CA ILE A 92 -7.67 32.30 0.54
C ILE A 92 -8.00 30.99 -0.18
N GLY A 93 -9.21 30.85 -0.72
CA GLY A 93 -9.61 29.67 -1.49
C GLY A 93 -8.71 29.44 -2.70
N ALA A 94 -8.43 30.48 -3.49
CA ALA A 94 -7.52 30.41 -4.62
C ALA A 94 -6.09 30.04 -4.19
N ALA A 95 -5.58 30.59 -3.09
CA ALA A 95 -4.26 30.26 -2.55
C ALA A 95 -4.17 28.80 -2.08
N ILE A 96 -5.19 28.31 -1.37
CA ILE A 96 -5.27 26.89 -0.96
C ILE A 96 -5.28 25.99 -2.19
N LEU A 97 -6.13 26.28 -3.18
CA LEU A 97 -6.21 25.52 -4.41
C LEU A 97 -4.88 25.53 -5.17
N ALA A 98 -4.20 26.68 -5.23
CA ALA A 98 -2.89 26.81 -5.87
C ALA A 98 -1.83 25.97 -5.15
N ALA A 99 -1.76 26.04 -3.82
CA ALA A 99 -0.83 25.25 -3.03
C ALA A 99 -1.08 23.74 -3.21
N VAL A 100 -2.34 23.32 -3.10
CA VAL A 100 -2.74 21.92 -3.29
C VAL A 100 -2.42 21.45 -4.70
N ALA A 101 -2.75 22.23 -5.73
CA ALA A 101 -2.45 21.89 -7.13
C ALA A 101 -0.94 21.82 -7.39
N ALA A 102 -0.15 22.75 -6.84
CA ALA A 102 1.31 22.76 -6.99
C ALA A 102 1.97 21.58 -6.26
N LEU A 103 1.50 21.20 -5.08
CA LEU A 103 1.97 20.02 -4.34
C LEU A 103 1.55 18.72 -5.04
N ALA A 104 0.26 18.59 -5.38
CA ALA A 104 -0.28 17.41 -6.04
C ALA A 104 0.33 17.21 -7.44
N GLY A 105 0.61 18.28 -8.18
CA GLY A 105 1.27 18.22 -9.48
C GLY A 105 2.71 17.72 -9.40
N GLN A 106 3.39 17.91 -8.26
CA GLN A 106 4.77 17.47 -8.06
C GLN A 106 4.87 16.02 -7.58
N THR A 107 4.05 15.66 -6.57
CA THR A 107 4.20 14.39 -5.84
C THR A 107 3.07 13.39 -6.12
N GLY A 108 1.99 13.84 -6.77
CA GLY A 108 0.69 13.21 -6.66
C GLY A 108 0.13 13.32 -5.23
N ILE A 109 -1.04 12.73 -5.02
CA ILE A 109 -1.59 12.56 -3.68
C ILE A 109 -0.80 11.43 -3.01
N VAL A 110 -0.15 11.72 -1.88
CA VAL A 110 0.63 10.77 -1.08
C VAL A 110 0.21 10.90 0.37
N ILE A 111 -0.46 9.88 0.89
CA ILE A 111 -0.86 9.81 2.29
C ILE A 111 0.02 8.76 2.96
N SER A 112 0.87 9.18 3.89
CA SER A 112 1.74 8.28 4.65
C SER A 112 1.59 8.54 6.14
N MET A 113 1.06 7.56 6.87
CA MET A 113 1.03 7.60 8.34
C MET A 113 2.42 7.47 8.97
N LYS A 114 3.38 6.86 8.25
CA LYS A 114 4.76 6.69 8.72
C LYS A 114 5.56 7.99 8.73
N ALA A 115 5.20 8.95 7.88
CA ALA A 115 5.83 10.27 7.89
C ALA A 115 5.46 11.09 9.14
N VAL A 116 4.33 10.76 9.78
CA VAL A 116 3.79 11.46 10.96
C VAL A 116 4.31 10.86 12.27
N SER A 117 4.97 9.70 12.23
CA SER A 117 5.51 9.09 13.45
C SER A 117 6.70 9.89 14.01
N LEU A 118 6.73 10.07 15.33
CA LEU A 118 7.83 10.69 16.06
C LEU A 118 9.09 9.83 15.92
N LYS A 119 9.99 10.20 15.00
CA LYS A 119 11.32 9.59 14.88
C LYS A 119 12.26 10.26 15.89
N PHE A 120 12.59 9.56 16.97
CA PHE A 120 13.52 10.05 18.01
C PHE A 120 14.90 10.43 17.47
N GLU A 121 15.31 9.86 16.33
CA GLU A 121 16.52 10.24 15.60
C GLU A 121 16.55 11.72 15.18
N ASN A 122 15.38 12.35 14.97
CA ASN A 122 15.27 13.77 14.62
C ASN A 122 15.40 14.71 15.84
N ILE A 123 15.45 14.19 17.07
CA ILE A 123 15.47 14.98 18.31
C ILE A 123 16.91 15.19 18.84
N SER A 124 17.91 14.49 18.29
CA SER A 124 19.31 14.64 18.71
C SER A 124 19.91 15.99 18.27
N PRO A 125 20.37 16.85 19.21
CA PRO A 125 21.00 18.14 18.89
C PRO A 125 22.26 17.98 18.04
N MET A 126 23.06 16.94 18.32
CA MET A 126 24.31 16.64 17.60
C MET A 126 24.04 16.26 16.13
N ALA A 127 22.99 15.47 15.88
CA ALA A 127 22.56 15.12 14.52
C ALA A 127 22.05 16.36 13.76
N GLY A 128 21.38 17.28 14.46
CA GLY A 128 20.95 18.57 13.92
C GLY A 128 22.12 19.43 13.44
N ILE A 129 23.16 19.61 14.27
CA ILE A 129 24.37 20.38 13.91
C ILE A 129 25.07 19.76 12.70
N LYS A 130 25.27 18.43 12.70
CA LYS A 130 25.90 17.73 11.56
C LYS A 130 25.09 17.88 10.27
N ARG A 131 23.76 17.94 10.37
CA ARG A 131 22.88 18.19 9.23
C ARG A 131 23.03 19.62 8.71
N ILE A 132 23.11 20.63 9.58
CA ILE A 132 23.33 22.03 9.20
C ILE A 132 24.68 22.21 8.50
N PHE A 133 25.75 21.57 8.99
CA PHE A 133 27.09 21.61 8.39
C PHE A 133 27.34 20.51 7.34
N SER A 134 26.30 19.95 6.75
CA SER A 134 26.43 18.94 5.70
C SER A 134 26.67 19.57 4.32
N LEU A 135 27.30 18.82 3.40
CA LEU A 135 27.44 19.21 1.99
C LEU A 135 26.08 19.56 1.34
N LYS A 136 25.00 18.88 1.77
CA LYS A 136 23.65 19.16 1.29
C LYS A 136 23.20 20.58 1.68
N SER A 137 23.45 21.00 2.92
CA SER A 137 23.09 22.33 3.41
C SER A 137 23.92 23.42 2.74
N LEU A 138 25.21 23.17 2.47
CA LEU A 138 26.05 24.09 1.72
C LEU A 138 25.52 24.30 0.27
N LEU A 139 25.09 23.22 -0.38
CA LEU A 139 24.45 23.30 -1.70
C LEU A 139 23.11 24.05 -1.65
N GLU A 140 22.31 23.87 -0.61
CA GLU A 140 21.06 24.62 -0.44
C GLU A 140 21.34 26.11 -0.20
N LEU A 141 22.34 26.46 0.61
CA LEU A 141 22.78 27.84 0.82
C LEU A 141 23.27 28.47 -0.48
N ALA A 142 24.09 27.78 -1.25
CA ALA A 142 24.55 28.26 -2.55
C ALA A 142 23.38 28.51 -3.51
N LYS A 143 22.41 27.59 -3.58
CA LYS A 143 21.17 27.80 -4.36
C LYS A 143 20.41 29.04 -3.90
N MET A 144 20.22 29.21 -2.59
CA MET A 144 19.51 30.37 -2.04
C MET A 144 20.24 31.69 -2.34
N ALA A 145 21.57 31.71 -2.21
CA ALA A 145 22.39 32.88 -2.53
C ALA A 145 22.27 33.26 -4.00
N ILE A 146 22.37 32.29 -4.92
CA ILE A 146 22.21 32.53 -6.37
C ILE A 146 20.81 33.09 -6.67
N LYS A 147 19.75 32.48 -6.12
CA LYS A 147 18.37 32.97 -6.29
C LYS A 147 18.22 34.40 -5.78
N GLY A 148 18.77 34.69 -4.61
CA GLY A 148 18.77 36.02 -4.00
C GLY A 148 19.48 37.08 -4.85
N ILE A 149 20.67 36.75 -5.38
CA ILE A 149 21.42 37.65 -6.28
C ILE A 149 20.64 37.91 -7.56
N VAL A 150 20.11 36.87 -8.20
CA VAL A 150 19.32 37.00 -9.44
C VAL A 150 18.06 37.83 -9.18
N LEU A 151 17.33 37.55 -8.10
CA LEU A 151 16.16 38.32 -7.69
C LEU A 151 16.53 39.78 -7.44
N ALA A 152 17.61 40.06 -6.72
CA ALA A 152 18.08 41.42 -6.45
C ALA A 152 18.43 42.19 -7.73
N ILE A 153 19.16 41.57 -8.67
CA ILE A 153 19.51 42.20 -9.95
C ILE A 153 18.26 42.51 -10.78
N VAL A 154 17.35 41.55 -10.91
CA VAL A 154 16.12 41.72 -11.71
C VAL A 154 15.20 42.75 -11.06
N MET A 155 15.07 42.74 -9.73
CA MET A 155 14.27 43.72 -9.01
C MET A 155 14.87 45.11 -9.08
N TRP A 156 16.19 45.24 -8.94
CA TRP A 156 16.88 46.51 -9.14
C TRP A 156 16.62 47.08 -10.53
N LYS A 157 16.78 46.27 -11.59
CA LYS A 157 16.47 46.70 -12.97
C LYS A 157 14.99 47.07 -13.16
N THR A 158 14.08 46.31 -12.56
CA THR A 158 12.64 46.58 -12.67
C THR A 158 12.28 47.88 -11.96
N ILE A 159 12.76 48.09 -10.74
CA ILE A 159 12.51 49.31 -9.96
C ILE A 159 13.10 50.53 -10.66
N THR A 160 14.38 50.45 -11.08
CA THR A 160 15.04 51.56 -11.79
C THR A 160 14.37 51.87 -13.13
N GLY A 161 13.87 50.86 -13.85
CA GLY A 161 13.09 51.05 -15.07
C GLY A 161 11.71 51.66 -14.84
N LEU A 162 11.15 51.53 -13.63
CA LEU A 162 9.88 52.15 -13.23
C LEU A 162 10.06 53.56 -12.66
N LEU A 163 11.28 53.99 -12.30
CA LEU A 163 11.53 55.33 -11.74
C LEU A 163 11.01 56.47 -12.63
N PRO A 164 11.21 56.48 -13.96
CA PRO A 164 10.70 57.56 -14.81
C PRO A 164 9.17 57.73 -14.74
N LEU A 165 8.44 56.61 -14.61
CA LEU A 165 6.99 56.62 -14.43
C LEU A 165 6.60 57.25 -13.09
N VAL A 166 7.35 56.96 -12.03
CA VAL A 166 7.12 57.53 -10.69
C VAL A 166 7.44 59.03 -10.67
N THR A 167 8.54 59.46 -11.30
CA THR A 167 8.90 60.89 -11.36
C THR A 167 7.92 61.70 -12.21
N GLY A 168 7.39 61.12 -13.29
CA GLY A 168 6.34 61.76 -14.11
C GLY A 168 4.98 61.82 -13.43
N SER A 169 4.79 61.11 -12.31
CA SER A 169 3.51 61.05 -11.61
C SER A 169 3.25 62.24 -10.70
N LEU A 170 4.24 63.09 -10.42
CA LEU A 170 4.14 64.22 -9.49
C LEU A 170 3.06 65.26 -9.87
N PHE A 171 2.63 65.26 -11.13
CA PHE A 171 1.61 66.18 -11.66
C PHE A 171 0.28 65.49 -11.99
N GLN A 172 0.12 64.22 -11.62
CA GLN A 172 -1.07 63.43 -11.92
C GLN A 172 -2.17 63.62 -10.89
N SER A 173 -3.42 63.42 -11.32
CA SER A 173 -4.57 63.43 -10.42
C SER A 173 -4.54 62.25 -9.44
N LEU A 174 -5.18 62.39 -8.27
CA LEU A 174 -5.19 61.36 -7.23
C LEU A 174 -5.70 59.98 -7.72
N PRO A 175 -6.74 59.89 -8.58
CA PRO A 175 -7.15 58.63 -9.18
C PRO A 175 -6.06 58.00 -10.08
N GLU A 176 -5.36 58.81 -10.86
CA GLU A 176 -4.28 58.32 -11.74
C GLU A 176 -3.06 57.84 -10.95
N LEU A 177 -2.71 58.55 -9.88
CA LEU A 177 -1.69 58.11 -8.92
C LEU A 177 -2.02 56.73 -8.33
N SER A 178 -3.29 56.50 -7.97
CA SER A 178 -3.71 55.20 -7.42
C SER A 178 -3.58 54.06 -8.44
N LYS A 179 -3.92 54.31 -9.71
CA LYS A 179 -3.77 53.32 -10.79
C LYS A 179 -2.30 53.03 -11.06
N LEU A 180 -1.46 54.07 -11.08
CA LEU A 180 -0.03 53.92 -11.29
C LEU A 180 0.63 53.13 -10.15
N ALA A 181 0.28 53.43 -8.89
CA ALA A 181 0.78 52.71 -7.73
C ALA A 181 0.40 51.22 -7.79
N SER A 182 -0.87 50.91 -8.09
CA SER A 182 -1.34 49.54 -8.28
C SER A 182 -0.60 48.83 -9.42
N PHE A 183 -0.38 49.52 -10.55
CA PHE A 183 0.39 48.97 -11.67
C PHE A 183 1.83 48.64 -11.28
N VAL A 184 2.52 49.55 -10.57
CA VAL A 184 3.90 49.33 -10.10
C VAL A 184 3.96 48.13 -9.15
N VAL A 185 3.08 48.06 -8.17
CA VAL A 185 3.03 46.95 -7.21
C VAL A 185 2.75 45.62 -7.91
N ILE A 186 1.72 45.55 -8.77
CA ILE A 186 1.39 44.35 -9.53
C ILE A 186 2.56 43.95 -10.43
N ARG A 187 3.22 44.91 -11.09
CA ARG A 187 4.37 44.64 -11.96
C ARG A 187 5.54 44.04 -11.18
N LEU A 188 5.85 44.56 -9.99
CA LEU A 188 6.92 44.03 -9.15
C LEU A 188 6.60 42.59 -8.68
N ILE A 189 5.39 42.36 -8.19
CA ILE A 189 4.96 41.02 -7.75
C ILE A 189 4.91 40.05 -8.94
N ALA A 190 4.45 40.49 -10.12
CA ALA A 190 4.41 39.66 -11.33
C ALA A 190 5.82 39.24 -11.80
N VAL A 191 6.80 40.15 -11.75
CA VAL A 191 8.19 39.82 -12.08
C VAL A 191 8.78 38.86 -11.05
N ALA A 192 8.51 39.07 -9.75
CA ALA A 192 8.93 38.13 -8.71
C ALA A 192 8.28 36.75 -8.91
N ALA A 193 6.97 36.69 -9.19
CA ALA A 193 6.25 35.47 -9.50
C ALA A 193 6.87 34.71 -10.68
N ALA A 194 7.16 35.42 -11.78
CA ALA A 194 7.80 34.84 -12.95
C ALA A 194 9.18 34.23 -12.63
N LEU A 195 9.99 34.93 -11.81
CA LEU A 195 11.27 34.39 -11.35
C LEU A 195 11.12 33.15 -10.49
N TYR A 196 10.18 33.15 -9.54
CA TYR A 196 9.93 31.99 -8.68
C TYR A 196 9.38 30.80 -9.46
N VAL A 197 8.60 31.01 -10.52
CA VAL A 197 8.20 29.93 -11.43
C VAL A 197 9.42 29.32 -12.12
N VAL A 198 10.36 30.15 -12.59
CA VAL A 198 11.62 29.67 -13.20
C VAL A 198 12.49 28.94 -12.17
N PHE A 199 12.69 29.52 -10.99
CA PHE A 199 13.44 28.89 -9.90
C PHE A 199 12.82 27.57 -9.46
N GLY A 200 11.49 27.52 -9.33
CA GLY A 200 10.73 26.32 -9.01
C GLY A 200 10.90 25.23 -10.06
N GLY A 201 10.87 25.57 -11.35
CA GLY A 201 11.12 24.60 -12.42
C GLY A 201 12.52 24.00 -12.38
N VAL A 202 13.55 24.84 -12.16
CA VAL A 202 14.94 24.41 -12.04
C VAL A 202 15.16 23.59 -10.77
N ASP A 203 14.66 24.06 -9.63
CA ASP A 203 14.79 23.38 -8.34
C ASP A 203 14.05 22.05 -8.35
N PHE A 204 12.85 21.96 -8.95
CA PHE A 204 12.13 20.70 -9.11
C PHE A 204 12.93 19.66 -9.91
N LYS A 205 13.54 20.06 -11.04
CA LYS A 205 14.40 19.15 -11.83
C LYS A 205 15.61 18.68 -11.02
N LEU A 206 16.28 19.60 -10.33
CA LEU A 206 17.41 19.29 -9.44
C LEU A 206 17.01 18.34 -8.32
N GLN A 207 15.88 18.61 -7.66
CA GLN A 207 15.37 17.77 -6.59
C GLN A 207 14.98 16.38 -7.07
N LYS A 208 14.31 16.26 -8.22
CA LYS A 208 13.98 14.97 -8.83
C LYS A 208 15.24 14.18 -9.18
N PHE A 209 16.26 14.85 -9.73
CA PHE A 209 17.56 14.23 -10.01
C PHE A 209 18.24 13.74 -8.74
N LEU A 210 18.33 14.58 -7.69
CA LEU A 210 18.94 14.22 -6.41
C LEU A 210 18.17 13.08 -5.71
N PHE A 211 16.85 13.08 -5.80
CA PHE A 211 16.00 12.01 -5.27
C PHE A 211 16.30 10.67 -5.95
N ILE A 212 16.29 10.63 -7.29
CA ILE A 212 16.61 9.41 -8.05
C ILE A 212 18.05 8.96 -7.76
N ARG A 213 19.01 9.90 -7.70
CA ARG A 213 20.41 9.60 -7.38
C ARG A 213 20.56 9.00 -5.98
N GLY A 214 19.83 9.51 -5.00
CA GLY A 214 19.80 8.96 -3.63
C GLY A 214 19.14 7.60 -3.52
N LYS A 215 18.33 7.20 -4.52
CA LYS A 215 17.64 5.90 -4.57
C LYS A 215 18.31 4.87 -5.48
N LYS A 216 19.45 5.20 -6.12
CA LYS A 216 20.24 4.23 -6.90
C LYS A 216 20.55 2.96 -6.11
N MET A 217 20.69 1.87 -6.84
CA MET A 217 20.85 0.51 -6.31
C MET A 217 22.17 -0.09 -6.80
N SER A 218 22.69 -1.07 -6.06
CA SER A 218 23.75 -1.93 -6.59
C SER A 218 23.14 -3.09 -7.39
N LYS A 219 23.93 -3.73 -8.25
CA LYS A 219 23.50 -4.91 -9.00
C LYS A 219 23.00 -6.03 -8.08
N ASP A 220 23.62 -6.18 -6.91
CA ASP A 220 23.24 -7.19 -5.92
C ASP A 220 21.96 -6.83 -5.16
N GLU A 221 21.69 -5.54 -4.93
CA GLU A 221 20.39 -5.10 -4.39
C GLU A 221 19.26 -5.41 -5.38
N ILE A 222 19.46 -5.14 -6.68
CA ILE A 222 18.48 -5.44 -7.73
C ILE A 222 18.22 -6.94 -7.82
N LYS A 223 19.26 -7.77 -7.89
CA LYS A 223 19.12 -9.24 -7.93
C LYS A 223 18.33 -9.77 -6.72
N ARG A 224 18.60 -9.23 -5.53
CA ARG A 224 17.85 -9.61 -4.31
C ARG A 224 16.39 -9.20 -4.38
N GLU A 225 16.09 -8.01 -4.90
CA GLU A 225 14.72 -7.53 -5.05
C GLU A 225 13.92 -8.40 -6.04
N PHE A 226 14.53 -8.76 -7.19
CA PHE A 226 13.93 -9.71 -8.14
C PHE A 226 13.66 -11.08 -7.52
N LYS A 227 14.62 -11.64 -6.76
CA LYS A 227 14.43 -12.91 -6.03
C LYS A 227 13.31 -12.82 -5.00
N GLN A 228 13.12 -11.68 -4.35
CA GLN A 228 12.02 -11.49 -3.39
C GLN A 228 10.65 -11.40 -4.07
N ASP A 229 10.57 -10.78 -5.25
CA ASP A 229 9.30 -10.64 -5.97
C ASP A 229 8.90 -11.92 -6.72
N GLU A 230 9.83 -12.58 -7.42
CA GLU A 230 9.54 -13.79 -8.19
C GLU A 230 9.63 -15.08 -7.35
N GLY A 231 10.19 -14.98 -6.14
CA GLY A 231 10.58 -16.10 -5.30
C GLY A 231 11.88 -16.75 -5.77
N ASP A 232 12.52 -17.54 -4.91
CA ASP A 232 13.69 -18.30 -5.31
C ASP A 232 13.26 -19.38 -6.33
N PRO A 233 13.79 -19.38 -7.56
CA PRO A 233 13.43 -20.39 -8.57
C PRO A 233 13.67 -21.82 -8.08
N ILE A 234 14.62 -22.04 -7.16
CA ILE A 234 14.86 -23.35 -6.54
C ILE A 234 13.66 -23.76 -5.68
N ILE A 235 13.17 -22.86 -4.82
CA ILE A 235 12.01 -23.11 -3.95
C ILE A 235 10.73 -23.31 -4.78
N LYS A 236 10.57 -22.56 -5.87
CA LYS A 236 9.43 -22.73 -6.79
C LYS A 236 9.48 -24.10 -7.49
N GLY A 237 10.67 -24.56 -7.88
CA GLY A 237 10.89 -25.89 -8.45
C GLY A 237 10.61 -27.01 -7.45
N GLU A 238 11.08 -26.85 -6.21
CA GLU A 238 10.90 -27.84 -5.14
C GLU A 238 9.43 -27.97 -4.73
N ARG A 239 8.71 -26.85 -4.58
CA ARG A 239 7.25 -26.87 -4.38
C ARG A 239 6.51 -27.62 -5.49
N ARG A 240 6.92 -27.43 -6.75
CA ARG A 240 6.31 -28.11 -7.90
C ARG A 240 6.65 -29.60 -7.95
N ARG A 241 7.81 -30.00 -7.44
CA ARG A 241 8.20 -31.42 -7.29
C ARG A 241 7.36 -32.08 -6.20
N LEU A 242 7.29 -31.48 -5.02
CA LEU A 242 6.57 -32.00 -3.86
C LEU A 242 5.05 -32.12 -4.13
N ALA A 243 4.47 -31.14 -4.85
CA ALA A 243 3.09 -31.22 -5.32
C ALA A 243 2.83 -32.39 -6.29
N ARG A 244 3.80 -32.75 -7.15
CA ARG A 244 3.71 -33.93 -8.02
C ARG A 244 3.84 -35.22 -7.22
N GLU A 245 4.76 -35.30 -6.27
CA GLU A 245 4.92 -36.47 -5.42
C GLU A 245 3.65 -36.76 -4.61
N LEU A 246 3.01 -35.73 -4.03
CA LEU A 246 1.73 -35.86 -3.32
C LEU A 246 0.56 -36.27 -4.23
N ALA A 247 0.57 -35.83 -5.50
CA ALA A 247 -0.42 -36.25 -6.48
C ALA A 247 -0.22 -37.70 -6.97
N THR A 248 0.99 -38.26 -6.79
CA THR A 248 1.35 -39.62 -7.25
C THR A 248 1.38 -40.63 -6.09
N SER A 249 1.48 -40.18 -4.85
CA SER A 249 1.25 -41.04 -3.68
C SER A 249 -0.23 -41.39 -3.61
N ALA A 250 -0.57 -42.69 -3.63
CA ALA A 250 -1.94 -43.16 -3.59
C ALA A 250 -2.43 -43.39 -2.15
N PRO A 251 -3.42 -42.64 -1.66
CA PRO A 251 -4.28 -43.09 -0.57
C PRO A 251 -5.70 -43.30 -1.11
N ARG A 252 -6.32 -44.48 -0.90
CA ARG A 252 -7.81 -44.65 -0.76
C ARG A 252 -8.36 -46.09 -0.84
N LYS A 253 -7.62 -47.11 -1.30
CA LYS A 253 -8.23 -48.45 -1.45
C LYS A 253 -8.64 -49.12 -0.12
N ILE A 254 -7.90 -48.88 0.97
CA ILE A 254 -8.14 -49.57 2.27
C ILE A 254 -9.50 -49.23 2.88
N ALA A 255 -10.00 -48.00 2.73
CA ALA A 255 -11.28 -47.58 3.31
C ALA A 255 -12.50 -48.32 2.72
N THR A 256 -12.34 -48.92 1.53
CA THR A 256 -13.41 -49.71 0.87
C THR A 256 -13.30 -51.21 1.14
N ALA A 257 -12.35 -51.65 1.96
CA ALA A 257 -12.20 -53.06 2.32
C ALA A 257 -13.32 -53.49 3.28
N SER A 258 -13.82 -54.70 3.08
CA SER A 258 -14.74 -55.35 4.03
C SER A 258 -13.98 -55.85 5.27
N MET A 259 -12.72 -56.26 5.08
CA MET A 259 -11.83 -56.66 6.18
C MET A 259 -10.35 -56.55 5.80
N VAL A 260 -9.49 -56.51 6.81
CA VAL A 260 -8.05 -56.69 6.66
C VAL A 260 -7.58 -57.92 7.44
N VAL A 261 -7.07 -58.92 6.74
CA VAL A 261 -6.52 -60.15 7.35
C VAL A 261 -5.02 -59.97 7.57
N VAL A 262 -4.57 -60.19 8.80
CA VAL A 262 -3.18 -59.96 9.19
C VAL A 262 -2.48 -61.22 9.68
N ASN A 263 -1.21 -61.34 9.31
CA ASN A 263 -0.22 -62.16 10.01
C ASN A 263 0.56 -61.19 10.92
N PRO A 264 0.46 -61.29 12.27
CA PRO A 264 0.88 -60.27 13.22
C PRO A 264 2.26 -59.65 13.00
N THR A 265 3.20 -60.38 12.39
CA THR A 265 4.58 -59.93 12.21
C THR A 265 4.99 -59.62 10.75
N HIS A 266 4.19 -59.95 9.73
CA HIS A 266 4.69 -59.88 8.34
C HIS A 266 3.71 -59.44 7.25
N TYR A 267 2.41 -59.74 7.32
CA TYR A 267 1.49 -59.51 6.20
C TYR A 267 0.21 -58.83 6.63
N ALA A 268 -0.29 -57.92 5.80
CA ALA A 268 -1.65 -57.40 5.86
C ALA A 268 -2.26 -57.43 4.46
N VAL A 269 -3.46 -57.99 4.33
CA VAL A 269 -4.18 -58.09 3.06
C VAL A 269 -5.60 -57.60 3.26
N ALA A 270 -6.00 -56.60 2.48
CA ALA A 270 -7.33 -56.03 2.48
C ALA A 270 -8.21 -56.73 1.44
N VAL A 271 -9.35 -57.26 1.90
CA VAL A 271 -10.31 -58.00 1.08
C VAL A 271 -11.61 -57.22 1.03
N ARG A 272 -12.21 -57.13 -0.16
CA ARG A 272 -13.53 -56.55 -0.39
C ARG A 272 -14.51 -57.61 -0.86
N TYR A 273 -15.66 -57.67 -0.19
CA TYR A 273 -16.80 -58.46 -0.60
C TYR A 273 -18.00 -57.52 -0.76
N ALA A 274 -18.47 -57.41 -1.99
CA ALA A 274 -19.63 -56.61 -2.36
C ALA A 274 -20.37 -57.40 -3.45
N PRO A 275 -21.38 -58.23 -3.10
CA PRO A 275 -22.05 -59.14 -4.04
C PRO A 275 -22.64 -58.44 -5.27
N ASP A 276 -23.00 -57.16 -5.12
CA ASP A 276 -23.53 -56.32 -6.20
C ASP A 276 -22.44 -55.83 -7.19
N GLU A 277 -21.17 -55.87 -6.79
CA GLU A 277 -20.02 -55.38 -7.57
C GLU A 277 -19.10 -56.53 -8.03
N TYR A 278 -18.86 -57.51 -7.16
CA TYR A 278 -18.05 -58.69 -7.42
C TYR A 278 -18.79 -59.96 -6.97
N PRO A 279 -18.86 -61.01 -7.83
CA PRO A 279 -19.49 -62.28 -7.46
C PRO A 279 -18.70 -63.06 -6.40
N LEU A 280 -17.41 -62.74 -6.21
CA LEU A 280 -16.52 -63.36 -5.23
C LEU A 280 -15.71 -62.27 -4.49
N PRO A 281 -15.26 -62.50 -3.24
CA PRO A 281 -14.36 -61.58 -2.54
C PRO A 281 -13.06 -61.34 -3.31
N VAL A 282 -12.61 -60.08 -3.40
CA VAL A 282 -11.42 -59.66 -4.15
C VAL A 282 -10.35 -59.02 -3.25
N VAL A 283 -9.07 -59.18 -3.62
CA VAL A 283 -7.94 -58.58 -2.88
C VAL A 283 -7.65 -57.18 -3.39
N ILE A 284 -7.98 -56.13 -2.63
CA ILE A 284 -7.87 -54.74 -3.10
C ILE A 284 -6.57 -54.04 -2.69
N ALA A 285 -5.89 -54.56 -1.66
CA ALA A 285 -4.58 -54.09 -1.23
C ALA A 285 -3.83 -55.22 -0.49
N LYS A 286 -2.51 -55.29 -0.68
CA LYS A 286 -1.62 -56.21 0.07
C LYS A 286 -0.34 -55.50 0.44
N GLY A 287 0.22 -55.80 1.61
CA GLY A 287 1.45 -55.19 2.11
C GLY A 287 2.24 -56.16 2.99
N MET A 288 3.57 -56.00 2.99
CA MET A 288 4.52 -56.75 3.81
C MET A 288 5.29 -55.78 4.73
N ASP A 289 5.63 -56.24 5.93
CA ASP A 289 6.42 -55.52 6.94
C ASP A 289 5.94 -54.06 7.18
N ASP A 290 6.71 -53.04 6.79
CA ASP A 290 6.36 -51.63 7.02
C ASP A 290 5.04 -51.22 6.33
N ALA A 291 4.79 -51.75 5.13
CA ALA A 291 3.53 -51.52 4.42
C ALA A 291 2.35 -52.19 5.13
N ALA A 292 2.58 -53.35 5.77
CA ALA A 292 1.57 -54.02 6.58
C ALA A 292 1.24 -53.23 7.86
N LEU A 293 2.26 -52.62 8.50
CA LEU A 293 2.06 -51.73 9.66
C LEU A 293 1.26 -50.48 9.30
N GLN A 294 1.56 -49.85 8.16
CA GLN A 294 0.80 -48.69 7.68
C GLN A 294 -0.65 -49.07 7.35
N MET A 295 -0.85 -50.20 6.66
CA MET A 295 -2.19 -50.68 6.30
C MET A 295 -3.08 -50.97 7.52
N ARG A 296 -2.49 -51.47 8.62
CA ARG A 296 -3.20 -51.65 9.89
C ARG A 296 -3.64 -50.33 10.51
N ARG A 297 -2.79 -49.30 10.47
CA ARG A 297 -3.15 -47.95 10.95
C ARG A 297 -4.26 -47.35 10.11
N ASP A 298 -4.17 -47.47 8.80
CA ASP A 298 -5.17 -46.94 7.87
C ASP A 298 -6.52 -47.66 8.05
N ALA A 299 -6.51 -48.99 8.25
CA ALA A 299 -7.72 -49.77 8.53
C ALA A 299 -8.37 -49.41 9.87
N GLN A 300 -7.57 -49.19 10.92
CA GLN A 300 -8.09 -48.68 12.21
C GLN A 300 -8.74 -47.31 12.06
N PHE A 301 -8.12 -46.40 11.31
CA PHE A 301 -8.66 -45.06 11.09
C PHE A 301 -9.94 -45.08 10.25
N ALA A 302 -10.04 -46.00 9.29
CA ALA A 302 -11.22 -46.18 8.45
C ALA A 302 -12.33 -47.02 9.09
N GLY A 303 -12.12 -47.57 10.30
CA GLY A 303 -13.09 -48.44 10.96
C GLY A 303 -13.25 -49.82 10.32
N VAL A 304 -12.30 -50.24 9.48
CA VAL A 304 -12.33 -51.55 8.81
C VAL A 304 -11.86 -52.63 9.79
N PRO A 305 -12.62 -53.74 9.95
CA PRO A 305 -12.25 -54.84 10.84
C PRO A 305 -10.89 -55.46 10.50
N ILE A 306 -10.05 -55.64 11.52
CA ILE A 306 -8.74 -56.29 11.39
C ILE A 306 -8.80 -57.67 12.05
N VAL A 307 -8.53 -58.72 11.28
CA VAL A 307 -8.63 -60.11 11.73
C VAL A 307 -7.27 -60.79 11.70
N GLY A 308 -6.83 -61.30 12.85
CA GLY A 308 -5.58 -62.05 12.96
C GLY A 308 -5.78 -63.51 12.55
N HIS A 309 -5.38 -63.87 11.32
CA HIS A 309 -5.42 -65.25 10.86
C HIS A 309 -4.19 -65.58 10.00
N PRO A 310 -3.03 -65.92 10.62
CA PRO A 310 -1.75 -66.03 9.92
C PRO A 310 -1.74 -66.98 8.70
N PRO A 311 -2.38 -68.18 8.73
CA PRO A 311 -2.42 -69.06 7.56
C PRO A 311 -3.15 -68.44 6.36
N VAL A 312 -4.23 -67.70 6.60
CA VAL A 312 -5.08 -67.11 5.56
C VAL A 312 -4.43 -65.83 5.03
N ALA A 313 -3.85 -65.00 5.90
CA ALA A 313 -3.07 -63.82 5.48
C ALA A 313 -1.90 -64.19 4.55
N ARG A 314 -1.18 -65.28 4.85
CA ARG A 314 -0.08 -65.77 4.00
C ARG A 314 -0.57 -66.29 2.65
N ALA A 315 -1.74 -66.92 2.62
CA ALA A 315 -2.32 -67.44 1.38
C ALA A 315 -2.90 -66.32 0.51
N LEU A 316 -3.66 -65.39 1.10
CA LEU A 316 -4.20 -64.22 0.42
C LEU A 316 -3.11 -63.29 -0.14
N TYR A 317 -1.95 -63.20 0.52
CA TYR A 317 -0.83 -62.39 0.01
C TYR A 317 -0.29 -62.88 -1.34
N LYS A 318 -0.46 -64.17 -1.65
CA LYS A 318 -0.04 -64.76 -2.92
C LYS A 318 -0.98 -64.46 -4.08
N VAL A 319 -2.19 -63.98 -3.80
CA VAL A 319 -3.19 -63.58 -4.81
C VAL A 319 -2.81 -62.21 -5.38
N GLU A 320 -3.03 -61.98 -6.66
CA GLU A 320 -2.78 -60.66 -7.26
C GLU A 320 -3.81 -59.61 -6.85
N LEU A 321 -3.42 -58.34 -7.01
CA LEU A 321 -4.30 -57.22 -6.69
C LEU A 321 -5.48 -57.17 -7.68
N ASP A 322 -6.65 -56.86 -7.15
CA ASP A 322 -7.94 -56.78 -7.83
C ASP A 322 -8.41 -58.12 -8.45
N GLU A 323 -7.84 -59.25 -8.03
CA GLU A 323 -8.27 -60.61 -8.41
C GLU A 323 -9.17 -61.27 -7.34
N PRO A 324 -10.11 -62.15 -7.75
CA PRO A 324 -10.91 -62.94 -6.81
C PRO A 324 -10.04 -63.93 -6.04
N ILE A 325 -10.45 -64.22 -4.80
CA ILE A 325 -9.76 -65.23 -3.98
C ILE A 325 -9.86 -66.63 -4.65
N PRO A 326 -8.86 -67.51 -4.47
CA PRO A 326 -8.92 -68.90 -4.94
C PRO A 326 -9.93 -69.76 -4.15
N ASP A 327 -10.44 -70.81 -4.80
CA ASP A 327 -11.41 -71.76 -4.23
C ASP A 327 -10.94 -72.36 -2.89
N GLU A 328 -9.64 -72.59 -2.71
CA GLU A 328 -9.08 -73.15 -1.48
C GLU A 328 -9.26 -72.24 -0.26
N LEU A 329 -9.49 -70.95 -0.48
CA LEU A 329 -9.66 -69.94 0.58
C LEU A 329 -11.12 -69.56 0.82
N PHE A 330 -12.07 -70.06 0.02
CA PHE A 330 -13.49 -69.68 0.12
C PHE A 330 -14.08 -69.95 1.50
N GLU A 331 -13.92 -71.17 2.01
CA GLU A 331 -14.47 -71.54 3.31
C GLU A 331 -13.89 -70.70 4.46
N ALA A 332 -12.58 -70.48 4.43
CA ALA A 332 -11.88 -69.71 5.46
C ALA A 332 -12.26 -68.22 5.42
N VAL A 333 -12.31 -67.63 4.23
CA VAL A 333 -12.71 -66.21 4.05
C VAL A 333 -14.19 -66.01 4.37
N ALA A 334 -15.07 -66.91 3.95
CA ALA A 334 -16.50 -66.85 4.25
C ALA A 334 -16.77 -67.02 5.75
N ALA A 335 -16.03 -67.89 6.45
CA ALA A 335 -16.13 -68.02 7.90
C ALA A 335 -15.74 -66.73 8.63
N ILE A 336 -14.67 -66.05 8.18
CA ILE A 336 -14.24 -64.78 8.75
C ILE A 336 -15.26 -63.68 8.49
N LEU A 337 -15.80 -63.57 7.27
CA LEU A 337 -16.84 -62.59 6.93
C LEU A 337 -18.11 -62.81 7.77
N ARG A 338 -18.61 -64.06 7.87
CA ARG A 338 -19.76 -64.39 8.73
C ARG A 338 -19.51 -64.04 10.19
N TRP A 339 -18.30 -64.24 10.69
CA TRP A 339 -17.92 -63.87 12.05
C TRP A 339 -17.95 -62.35 12.25
N ILE A 340 -17.40 -61.59 11.30
CA ILE A 340 -17.46 -60.11 11.32
C ILE A 340 -18.92 -59.63 11.30
N ASP A 341 -19.76 -60.20 10.45
CA ASP A 341 -21.19 -59.85 10.36
C ASP A 341 -21.93 -60.17 11.66
N SER A 342 -21.63 -61.32 12.30
CA SER A 342 -22.21 -61.66 13.60
C SER A 342 -21.83 -60.66 14.70
N LEU A 343 -20.62 -60.12 14.66
CA LEU A 343 -20.16 -59.07 15.59
C LEU A 343 -20.76 -57.70 15.28
N ALA A 344 -21.10 -57.44 14.02
CA ALA A 344 -21.82 -56.23 13.61
C ALA A 344 -23.30 -56.28 14.04
N LEU A 345 -23.97 -57.43 13.89
CA LEU A 345 -25.34 -57.67 14.35
C LEU A 345 -25.46 -57.63 15.88
N SER A 346 -24.41 -58.00 16.60
CA SER A 346 -24.31 -57.87 18.06
C SER A 346 -24.12 -56.42 18.56
N ARG A 347 -23.97 -55.46 17.64
CA ARG A 347 -23.68 -54.04 17.90
C ARG A 347 -24.82 -53.09 17.54
N GLU A 348 -26.00 -53.58 17.14
CA GLU A 348 -27.22 -52.76 17.05
C GLU A 348 -27.76 -52.40 18.47
N PRO A 349 -28.33 -51.21 18.68
CA PRO A 349 -28.39 -50.56 19.99
C PRO A 349 -29.54 -51.07 20.87
N ASP A 350 -29.20 -51.43 22.11
CA ASP A 350 -30.14 -51.53 23.22
C ASP A 350 -30.78 -50.15 23.51
N ALA A 351 -32.05 -50.20 23.89
CA ALA A 351 -33.05 -49.13 23.86
C ALA A 351 -32.64 -47.78 24.48
N ALA A 352 -33.06 -46.68 23.83
CA ALA A 352 -33.23 -45.39 24.50
C ALA A 352 -34.33 -45.50 25.58
N PRO A 353 -34.16 -44.93 26.80
CA PRO A 353 -35.24 -44.82 27.77
C PRO A 353 -36.26 -43.74 27.33
N PRO A 354 -37.52 -43.82 27.78
CA PRO A 354 -38.60 -43.00 27.27
C PRO A 354 -38.47 -41.54 27.70
N LEU A 355 -38.95 -40.65 26.83
CA LEU A 355 -39.18 -39.24 27.16
C LEU A 355 -40.27 -39.15 28.25
N SER A 356 -39.90 -38.64 29.42
CA SER A 356 -40.83 -38.05 30.38
C SER A 356 -40.19 -36.78 30.94
N GLY A 357 -40.77 -35.64 30.55
CA GLY A 357 -40.37 -34.27 30.89
C GLY A 357 -40.96 -33.31 29.89
#